data_AF-A0A6A5SC24-F1
#
_entry.id   AF-A0A6A5SC24-F1
#
_cell.length_a   1.000
_cell.length_b   1.000
_cell.length_c   1.000
_cell.angle_alpha   90.00
_cell.angle_beta   90.00
_cell.angle_gamma   90.00
#
_symmetry.space_group_name_H-M   'P 1'
#
loop_
_entity.id
_entity.type
_entity.pdbx_description
1 polymer ?
#
loop_
_entity_poly.entity_id
_entity_poly.type
_entity_poly.pdbx_seq_one_letter_code
_entity_poly.pdbx_strand_id
1 'polypeptide(L)'
;MVNYLSTPIMATKVGLGVHMPLIAPATATWVAPFAAYYMFLQNRIVYHRLKSETYMGDSSDSTKGTKDPLYVATRAQLNFAENVPLVLGIALLAELNGANRSYINYALGALLAFRISHVEGGLMVKDAAGPGRFVGYYGTQAVLATLAGYTAYLIKDFWLI
;
A
#
# COMPACT_ATOMS: atom_id res chain seq x y z
N MET A 1 18.81 -39.72 -18.17
CA MET A 1 19.41 -38.39 -18.00
C MET A 1 18.28 -37.37 -17.95
N VAL A 2 17.98 -36.81 -16.77
CA VAL A 2 16.91 -35.80 -16.59
C VAL A 2 17.58 -34.44 -16.45
N ASN A 3 17.38 -33.56 -17.43
CA ASN A 3 17.86 -32.18 -17.41
C ASN A 3 17.01 -31.36 -16.43
N TYR A 4 17.58 -31.04 -15.27
CA TYR A 4 17.04 -30.00 -14.39
C TYR A 4 17.45 -28.64 -14.96
N LEU A 5 16.51 -27.98 -15.64
CA LEU A 5 16.61 -26.57 -15.98
C LEU A 5 16.69 -25.77 -14.67
N SER A 6 17.89 -25.29 -14.38
CA SER A 6 18.24 -24.42 -13.28
C SER A 6 17.55 -23.07 -13.45
N THR A 7 16.43 -22.86 -12.75
CA THR A 7 15.90 -21.51 -12.52
C THR A 7 16.92 -20.72 -11.68
N PRO A 8 17.39 -19.53 -12.13
CA PRO A 8 18.36 -18.76 -11.38
C PRO A 8 17.70 -18.19 -10.12
N ILE A 9 18.12 -18.69 -8.97
CA ILE A 9 17.77 -18.15 -7.66
C ILE A 9 18.52 -16.81 -7.56
N MET A 10 17.80 -15.69 -7.69
CA MET A 10 18.40 -14.36 -7.59
C MET A 10 18.78 -14.11 -6.12
N ALA A 11 19.98 -14.55 -5.76
CA ALA A 11 20.54 -14.46 -4.41
C ALA A 11 21.11 -13.06 -4.18
N THR A 12 20.51 -12.30 -3.26
CA THR A 12 21.03 -11.00 -2.84
C THR A 12 22.27 -11.19 -1.98
N LYS A 13 23.43 -10.74 -2.48
CA LYS A 13 24.69 -10.79 -1.74
C LYS A 13 24.75 -9.66 -0.71
N VAL A 14 24.47 -9.98 0.55
CA VAL A 14 24.83 -9.12 1.69
C VAL A 14 25.57 -9.97 2.73
N GLY A 15 26.90 -9.88 2.73
CA GLY A 15 27.78 -10.39 3.79
C GLY A 15 28.32 -11.82 3.60
N LEU A 16 29.51 -12.07 4.16
CA LEU A 16 30.19 -13.40 4.25
C LEU A 16 29.55 -14.32 5.31
N GLY A 17 28.29 -14.07 5.69
CA GLY A 17 27.53 -14.91 6.61
C GLY A 17 26.65 -15.90 5.84
N VAL A 18 26.28 -16.99 6.51
CA VAL A 18 25.30 -17.99 6.04
C VAL A 18 24.15 -17.31 5.28
N HIS A 19 23.84 -17.79 4.07
CA HIS A 19 22.76 -17.29 3.23
C HIS A 19 21.44 -17.29 4.01
N MET A 20 21.08 -16.16 4.63
CA MET A 20 19.78 -16.04 5.25
C MET A 20 18.75 -15.94 4.11
N PRO A 21 17.76 -16.84 4.06
CA PRO A 21 16.67 -16.68 3.11
C PRO A 21 16.02 -15.31 3.34
N LEU A 22 15.71 -14.61 2.24
CA LEU A 22 14.98 -13.34 2.31
C LEU A 22 13.74 -13.52 3.19
N ILE A 23 13.62 -12.66 4.19
CA ILE A 23 12.47 -12.64 5.09
C ILE A 23 11.35 -11.86 4.38
N ALA A 24 10.20 -12.50 4.22
CA ALA A 24 9.02 -11.95 3.55
C ALA A 24 9.29 -11.27 2.18
N PRO A 25 9.89 -12.00 1.20
CA PRO A 25 10.30 -11.43 -0.09
C PRO A 25 9.14 -10.87 -0.91
N ALA A 26 7.94 -11.45 -0.81
CA ALA A 26 6.78 -10.94 -1.54
C ALA A 26 6.36 -9.58 -0.98
N THR A 27 6.20 -9.48 0.34
CA THR A 27 5.86 -8.22 1.00
C THR A 27 6.91 -7.14 0.75
N ALA A 28 8.20 -7.49 0.88
CA ALA A 28 9.31 -6.58 0.64
C ALA A 28 9.32 -6.02 -0.80
N THR A 29 8.98 -6.84 -1.79
CA THR A 29 8.88 -6.42 -3.20
C THR A 29 7.89 -5.27 -3.38
N TRP A 30 6.75 -5.32 -2.68
CA TRP A 30 5.69 -4.32 -2.80
C TRP A 30 5.92 -3.06 -1.98
N VAL A 31 6.80 -3.09 -0.97
CA VAL A 31 7.19 -1.87 -0.22
C VAL A 31 7.73 -0.80 -1.16
N ALA A 32 8.53 -1.17 -2.17
CA ALA A 32 9.12 -0.23 -3.12
C ALA A 32 8.08 0.60 -3.91
N PRO A 33 7.12 0.00 -4.64
CA PRO A 33 6.09 0.78 -5.34
C PRO A 33 5.16 1.55 -4.39
N PHE A 34 4.85 1.03 -3.20
CA PHE A 34 4.07 1.78 -2.21
C PHE A 34 4.83 3.02 -1.70
N ALA A 35 6.12 2.89 -1.40
CA ALA A 35 6.96 4.01 -0.98
C ALA A 35 7.07 5.06 -2.09
N ALA A 36 7.29 4.63 -3.35
CA ALA A 36 7.34 5.53 -4.50
C ALA A 36 6.02 6.32 -4.65
N TYR A 37 4.87 5.66 -4.53
CA TYR A 37 3.58 6.33 -4.63
C TYR A 37 3.33 7.27 -3.43
N TYR A 38 3.74 6.88 -2.22
CA TYR A 38 3.65 7.74 -1.05
C TYR A 38 4.48 9.04 -1.20
N MET A 39 5.71 8.93 -1.70
CA MET A 39 6.56 10.08 -2.00
C MET A 39 5.91 10.99 -3.05
N PHE A 40 5.29 10.42 -4.07
CA PHE A 40 4.54 11.17 -5.07
C PHE A 40 3.38 11.97 -4.44
N LEU A 41 2.59 11.35 -3.54
CA LEU A 41 1.52 12.04 -2.82
C LEU A 41 2.05 13.16 -1.93
N GLN A 42 3.17 12.95 -1.22
CA GLN A 42 3.80 13.98 -0.40
C GLN A 42 4.27 15.17 -1.23
N ASN A 43 4.93 14.91 -2.36
CA ASN A 43 5.41 15.95 -3.27
C ASN A 43 4.26 16.78 -3.85
N ARG A 44 3.09 16.17 -4.11
CA ARG A 44 1.88 16.89 -4.53
C ARG A 44 1.40 17.89 -3.47
N ILE A 45 1.44 17.52 -2.19
CA ILE A 45 1.10 18.43 -1.09
C ILE A 45 2.10 19.57 -1.01
N VAL A 46 3.40 19.27 -1.05
CA VAL A 46 4.47 20.29 -1.02
C VAL A 46 4.29 21.28 -2.17
N TYR A 47 3.98 20.80 -3.38
CA TYR A 47 3.68 21.65 -4.53
C TYR A 47 2.53 22.62 -4.25
N HIS A 48 1.41 22.14 -3.70
CA HIS A 48 0.28 23.01 -3.36
C HIS A 48 0.60 24.00 -2.25
N ARG A 49 1.38 23.61 -1.22
CA ARG A 49 1.82 24.51 -0.15
C ARG A 49 2.69 25.65 -0.67
N LEU A 50 3.66 25.33 -1.53
CA LEU A 50 4.54 26.34 -2.13
C LEU A 50 3.75 27.28 -3.05
N LYS A 51 2.83 26.74 -3.86
CA LYS A 51 2.01 27.54 -4.79
C LYS A 51 0.99 28.45 -4.10
N SER A 52 0.52 28.07 -2.91
CA SER A 52 -0.47 28.84 -2.14
C SER A 52 0.14 29.61 -0.97
N GLU A 53 1.47 29.57 -0.81
CA GLU A 53 2.20 30.14 0.33
C GLU A 53 1.65 29.69 1.71
N THR A 54 0.96 28.55 1.74
CA THR A 54 0.30 28.01 2.92
C THR A 54 1.13 26.87 3.51
N TYR A 55 2.06 27.24 4.39
CA TYR A 55 3.04 26.30 4.95
C TYR A 55 2.45 25.35 6.01
N MET A 56 1.35 25.74 6.67
CA MET A 56 0.69 24.95 7.72
C MET A 56 -0.82 24.89 7.50
N GLY A 57 -1.45 23.84 8.02
CA GLY A 57 -2.87 23.55 7.82
C GLY A 57 -3.15 22.65 6.61
N ASP A 58 -4.42 22.39 6.35
CA ASP A 58 -4.91 21.51 5.27
C ASP A 58 -5.71 22.27 4.20
N SER A 59 -5.96 23.57 4.36
CA SER A 59 -6.60 24.41 3.34
C SER A 59 -5.73 25.60 2.96
N SER A 60 -5.54 25.82 1.66
CA SER A 60 -5.00 27.05 1.08
C SER A 60 -6.01 28.20 1.07
N ASP A 61 -7.31 27.90 1.02
CA ASP A 61 -8.37 28.90 1.00
C ASP A 61 -9.60 28.38 1.75
N SER A 62 -9.86 28.98 2.91
CA SER A 62 -10.97 28.61 3.79
C SER A 62 -12.35 28.69 3.14
N THR A 63 -12.50 29.47 2.05
CA THR A 63 -13.78 29.61 1.33
C THR A 63 -14.06 28.43 0.39
N LYS A 64 -13.04 27.66 0.01
CA LYS A 64 -13.18 26.54 -0.95
C LYS A 64 -13.57 25.23 -0.29
N GLY A 65 -13.39 25.11 1.02
CA GLY A 65 -13.74 23.91 1.80
C GLY A 65 -13.22 22.62 1.14
N THR A 66 -14.12 21.68 0.85
CA THR A 66 -13.77 20.36 0.28
C THR A 66 -13.27 20.40 -1.17
N LYS A 67 -13.34 21.56 -1.84
CA LYS A 67 -12.84 21.74 -3.21
C LYS A 67 -11.41 22.29 -3.25
N ASP A 68 -10.84 22.59 -2.09
CA ASP A 68 -9.48 23.07 -2.00
C ASP A 68 -8.48 21.98 -2.44
N PRO A 69 -7.63 22.23 -3.45
CA PRO A 69 -6.63 21.27 -3.89
C PRO A 69 -5.67 20.82 -2.79
N LEU A 70 -5.31 21.71 -1.85
CA LEU A 70 -4.44 21.35 -0.73
C LEU A 70 -5.16 20.35 0.19
N TYR A 71 -6.43 20.59 0.47
CA TYR A 71 -7.25 19.72 1.31
C TYR A 71 -7.40 18.33 0.68
N VAL A 72 -7.75 18.27 -0.61
CA VAL A 72 -7.89 17.01 -1.34
C VAL A 72 -6.58 16.23 -1.35
N ALA A 73 -5.45 16.89 -1.61
CA ALA A 73 -4.14 16.26 -1.61
C ALA A 73 -3.75 15.73 -0.21
N THR A 74 -3.99 16.50 0.84
CA THR A 74 -3.76 16.07 2.24
C THR A 74 -4.62 14.88 2.61
N ARG A 75 -5.91 14.87 2.24
CA ARG A 75 -6.80 13.72 2.47
C ARG A 75 -6.37 12.47 1.70
N ALA A 76 -5.85 12.63 0.48
CA ALA A 76 -5.31 11.51 -0.30
C ALA A 76 -4.08 10.87 0.36
N GLN A 77 -3.12 11.67 0.81
CA GLN A 77 -1.95 11.16 1.54
C GLN A 77 -2.35 10.51 2.86
N LEU A 78 -3.21 11.17 3.65
CA LEU A 78 -3.64 10.66 4.95
C LEU A 78 -4.31 9.29 4.81
N ASN A 79 -5.25 9.15 3.87
CA ASN A 79 -5.92 7.87 3.66
C ASN A 79 -4.94 6.76 3.23
N PHE A 80 -3.90 7.10 2.48
CA PHE A 80 -2.84 6.15 2.14
C PHE A 80 -2.03 5.76 3.39
N ALA A 81 -1.62 6.74 4.20
CA ALA A 81 -0.83 6.53 5.42
C ALA A 81 -1.59 5.75 6.51
N GLU A 82 -2.92 5.85 6.57
CA GLU A 82 -3.74 5.13 7.53
C GLU A 82 -3.93 3.64 7.16
N ASN A 83 -4.04 3.34 5.85
CA ASN A 83 -4.42 2.00 5.40
C ASN A 83 -3.21 1.14 5.00
N VAL A 84 -2.27 1.71 4.24
CA VAL A 84 -1.20 0.91 3.61
C VAL A 84 -0.21 0.32 4.63
N PRO A 85 0.29 1.06 5.65
CA PRO A 85 1.17 0.49 6.66
C PRO A 85 0.53 -0.67 7.43
N LEU A 86 -0.76 -0.57 7.76
CA LEU A 86 -1.48 -1.64 8.44
C LEU A 86 -1.58 -2.89 7.56
N VAL A 87 -1.95 -2.73 6.28
CA VAL A 87 -2.05 -3.87 5.36
C VAL A 87 -0.68 -4.51 5.10
N LEU A 88 0.38 -3.71 4.94
CA LEU A 88 1.74 -4.22 4.80
C LEU A 88 2.21 -4.97 6.06
N GLY A 89 1.87 -4.48 7.25
CA GLY A 89 2.15 -5.17 8.51
C GLY A 89 1.45 -6.52 8.59
N ILE A 90 0.18 -6.59 8.19
CA ILE A 90 -0.59 -7.85 8.17
C ILE A 90 -0.04 -8.80 7.10
N ALA A 91 0.31 -8.32 5.91
CA ALA A 91 0.91 -9.12 4.85
C ALA A 91 2.28 -9.70 5.27
N LEU A 92 3.09 -8.90 5.95
CA LEU A 92 4.36 -9.34 6.55
C LEU A 92 4.11 -10.48 7.53
N LEU A 93 3.19 -10.29 8.49
CA LEU A 93 2.85 -11.34 9.46
C LEU A 93 2.29 -12.58 8.77
N ALA A 94 1.44 -12.43 7.75
CA ALA A 94 0.92 -13.56 6.97
C ALA A 94 2.07 -14.37 6.34
N GLU A 95 2.99 -13.69 5.65
CA GLU A 95 4.10 -14.32 4.94
C GLU A 95 5.08 -15.00 5.91
N LEU A 96 5.33 -14.40 7.07
CA LEU A 96 6.12 -15.00 8.16
C LEU A 96 5.47 -16.26 8.74
N ASN A 97 4.14 -16.32 8.77
CA ASN A 97 3.37 -17.49 9.21
C ASN A 97 3.08 -18.48 8.06
N GLY A 98 3.80 -18.38 6.93
CA GLY A 98 3.73 -19.36 5.84
C GLY A 98 2.65 -19.10 4.80
N ALA A 99 2.12 -17.88 4.70
CA ALA A 99 1.21 -17.51 3.62
C ALA A 99 1.82 -17.74 2.23
N ASN A 100 0.99 -18.12 1.27
CA ASN A 100 1.41 -18.30 -0.10
C ASN A 100 1.88 -16.96 -0.71
N ARG A 101 3.13 -16.93 -1.19
CA ARG A 101 3.77 -15.72 -1.75
C ARG A 101 3.05 -15.16 -2.98
N SER A 102 2.49 -16.02 -3.83
CA SER A 102 1.72 -15.56 -4.99
C SER A 102 0.46 -14.84 -4.54
N TYR A 103 -0.20 -15.34 -3.50
CA TYR A 103 -1.37 -14.70 -2.91
C TYR A 103 -1.05 -13.31 -2.35
N ILE A 104 0.05 -13.19 -1.60
CA ILE A 104 0.55 -11.90 -1.10
C ILE A 104 0.82 -10.93 -2.27
N ASN A 105 1.46 -11.39 -3.35
CA ASN A 105 1.72 -10.56 -4.52
C ASN A 105 0.44 -10.05 -5.17
N TYR A 106 -0.56 -10.92 -5.38
CA TYR A 106 -1.84 -10.50 -5.95
C TYR A 106 -2.59 -9.53 -5.03
N ALA A 107 -2.62 -9.81 -3.72
CA ALA A 107 -3.29 -8.97 -2.75
C ALA A 107 -2.66 -7.57 -2.66
N LEU A 108 -1.33 -7.48 -2.58
CA LEU A 108 -0.61 -6.21 -2.51
C LEU A 108 -0.63 -5.45 -3.84
N GLY A 109 -0.59 -6.16 -4.97
CA GLY A 109 -0.80 -5.55 -6.28
C GLY A 109 -2.21 -4.97 -6.46
N ALA A 110 -3.24 -5.71 -6.05
CA ALA A 110 -4.61 -5.22 -6.03
C ALA A 110 -4.77 -4.03 -5.08
N LEU A 111 -4.16 -4.08 -3.89
CA LEU A 111 -4.14 -2.96 -2.96
C LEU A 111 -3.58 -1.70 -3.63
N LEU A 112 -2.41 -1.77 -4.25
CA LEU A 112 -1.80 -0.63 -4.93
C LEU A 112 -2.73 -0.06 -6.01
N ALA A 113 -3.33 -0.93 -6.83
CA ALA A 113 -4.30 -0.51 -7.84
C ALA A 113 -5.49 0.21 -7.21
N PHE A 114 -6.09 -0.34 -6.14
CA PHE A 114 -7.19 0.32 -5.43
C PHE A 114 -6.79 1.64 -4.79
N ARG A 115 -5.57 1.76 -4.26
CA ARG A 115 -5.05 3.02 -3.70
C ARG A 115 -4.93 4.09 -4.79
N ILE A 116 -4.40 3.72 -5.96
CA ILE A 116 -4.30 4.63 -7.12
C ILE A 116 -5.70 4.99 -7.62
N SER A 117 -6.61 4.03 -7.77
CA SER A 117 -7.99 4.29 -8.19
C SER A 117 -8.75 5.20 -7.22
N HIS A 118 -8.55 5.04 -5.91
CA HIS A 118 -9.18 5.89 -4.90
C HIS A 118 -8.77 7.35 -5.02
N VAL A 119 -7.48 7.60 -5.23
CA VAL A 119 -6.94 8.96 -5.33
C VAL A 119 -7.17 9.54 -6.73
N GLU A 120 -6.60 8.93 -7.76
CA GLU A 120 -6.57 9.50 -9.11
C GLU A 120 -7.93 9.38 -9.82
N GLY A 121 -8.63 8.26 -9.63
CA GLY A 121 -9.97 8.03 -10.20
C GLY A 121 -11.13 8.47 -9.32
N GLY A 122 -10.85 9.01 -8.12
CA GLY A 122 -11.84 9.34 -7.11
C GLY A 122 -11.69 10.76 -6.57
N LEU A 123 -10.74 10.95 -5.66
CA LEU A 123 -10.54 12.22 -4.96
C LEU A 123 -10.07 13.36 -5.88
N MET A 124 -9.20 13.06 -6.85
CA MET A 124 -8.64 14.04 -7.78
C MET A 124 -9.56 14.36 -8.96
N VAL A 125 -10.65 13.59 -9.13
CA VAL A 125 -11.69 13.89 -10.13
C VAL A 125 -12.51 15.11 -9.67
N LYS A 126 -13.10 15.85 -10.62
CA LYS A 126 -13.91 17.04 -10.34
C LYS A 126 -14.89 16.80 -9.19
N ASP A 127 -14.90 17.73 -8.24
CA ASP A 127 -15.72 17.69 -7.02
C ASP A 127 -15.50 16.47 -6.10
N ALA A 128 -14.36 15.76 -6.22
CA ALA A 128 -14.01 14.57 -5.44
C ALA A 128 -15.07 13.46 -5.47
N ALA A 129 -15.81 13.40 -6.59
CA ALA A 129 -16.98 12.55 -6.81
C ALA A 129 -16.72 11.43 -7.83
N GLY A 130 -15.46 11.14 -8.14
CA GLY A 130 -15.11 10.07 -9.07
C GLY A 130 -15.52 8.68 -8.54
N PRO A 131 -15.99 7.76 -9.39
CA PRO A 131 -16.40 6.41 -8.98
C PRO A 131 -15.24 5.61 -8.37
N GLY A 132 -13.99 5.96 -8.69
CA GLY A 132 -12.80 5.35 -8.12
C GLY A 132 -12.71 5.51 -6.60
N ARG A 133 -13.36 6.51 -6.00
CA ARG A 133 -13.40 6.70 -4.54
C ARG A 133 -14.09 5.52 -3.86
N PHE A 134 -15.25 5.12 -4.36
CA PHE A 134 -16.03 4.00 -3.84
C PHE A 134 -15.30 2.67 -4.07
N VAL A 135 -14.90 2.42 -5.32
CA VAL A 135 -14.22 1.17 -5.71
C VAL A 135 -12.90 1.01 -4.96
N GLY A 136 -12.10 2.06 -4.87
CA GLY A 136 -10.82 2.03 -4.18
C GLY A 136 -10.95 1.89 -2.67
N TYR A 137 -11.98 2.49 -2.05
CA TYR A 137 -12.23 2.34 -0.62
C TYR A 137 -12.65 0.91 -0.27
N TYR A 138 -13.72 0.40 -0.87
CA TYR A 138 -14.21 -0.95 -0.58
C TYR A 138 -13.24 -2.03 -1.06
N GLY A 139 -12.52 -1.79 -2.16
CA GLY A 139 -11.43 -2.67 -2.60
C GLY A 139 -10.29 -2.74 -1.57
N THR A 140 -9.89 -1.61 -0.99
CA THR A 140 -8.89 -1.58 0.10
C THR A 140 -9.37 -2.37 1.31
N GLN A 141 -10.62 -2.16 1.74
CA GLN A 141 -11.22 -2.88 2.87
C GLN A 141 -11.30 -4.39 2.61
N ALA A 142 -11.66 -4.79 1.39
CA ALA A 142 -11.72 -6.19 0.99
C ALA A 142 -10.35 -6.85 1.07
N VAL A 143 -9.28 -6.20 0.57
CA VAL A 143 -7.91 -6.72 0.68
C VAL A 143 -7.48 -6.83 2.14
N LEU A 144 -7.74 -5.80 2.95
CA LEU A 144 -7.41 -5.81 4.38
C LEU A 144 -8.11 -6.97 5.10
N ALA A 145 -9.43 -7.11 4.94
CA ALA A 145 -10.21 -8.17 5.58
C ALA A 145 -9.74 -9.56 5.12
N THR A 146 -9.42 -9.69 3.83
CA THR A 146 -8.94 -10.94 3.24
C THR A 146 -7.58 -11.35 3.80
N LEU A 147 -6.60 -10.42 3.84
CA LEU A 147 -5.28 -10.70 4.41
C LEU A 147 -5.37 -10.94 5.92
N ALA A 148 -6.16 -10.16 6.64
CA ALA A 148 -6.37 -10.36 8.08
C ALA A 148 -7.00 -11.73 8.38
N GLY A 149 -8.03 -12.11 7.63
CA GLY A 149 -8.67 -13.42 7.75
C GLY A 149 -7.73 -14.56 7.39
N TYR A 150 -6.91 -14.39 6.34
CA TYR A 150 -5.92 -15.40 5.98
C TYR A 150 -4.84 -15.55 7.06
N THR A 151 -4.33 -14.44 7.60
CA THR A 151 -3.39 -14.47 8.72
C THR A 151 -4.01 -15.14 9.93
N ALA A 152 -5.24 -14.79 10.31
CA ALA A 152 -5.96 -15.41 11.42
C ALA A 152 -6.13 -16.92 11.21
N TYR A 153 -6.43 -17.37 9.99
CA TYR A 153 -6.51 -18.79 9.65
C TYR A 153 -5.18 -19.52 9.83
N LEU A 154 -4.05 -18.88 9.49
CA LEU A 154 -2.72 -19.48 9.67
C LEU A 154 -2.33 -19.64 11.15
N ILE A 155 -2.83 -18.77 12.02
CA ILE A 155 -2.54 -18.79 13.47
C ILE A 155 -3.69 -19.34 14.33
N LYS A 156 -4.71 -19.94 13.72
CA LYS A 156 -5.95 -20.37 14.39
C LYS A 156 -5.71 -21.28 15.60
N ASP A 157 -4.65 -22.08 15.55
CA ASP A 157 -4.32 -23.05 16.62
C ASP A 157 -3.90 -22.35 17.92
N PHE A 158 -3.43 -21.09 17.84
CA PHE A 158 -3.11 -20.28 19.02
C PHE A 158 -4.33 -19.61 19.67
N TRP A 159 -5.50 -19.63 19.01
CA TRP A 159 -6.73 -19.02 19.53
C TRP A 159 -7.57 -20.02 20.33
N LEU A 160 -7.33 -21.31 20.16
CA LEU A 160 -8.09 -22.40 20.76
C LEU A 160 -7.45 -22.93 22.06
N ILE A 161 -6.51 -22.16 22.63
CA ILE A 161 -5.87 -22.39 23.93
C ILE A 161 -6.51 -21.46 24.95
#